data_AF-A0A4T0BNG3-F1
#
_entry.id   AF-A0A4T0BNG3-F1
#
_cell.length_a   1.000
_cell.length_b   1.000
_cell.length_c   1.000
_cell.angle_alpha   90.00
_cell.angle_beta   90.00
_cell.angle_gamma   90.00
#
_symmetry.space_group_name_H-M   'P 1'
#
loop_
_entity.id
_entity.type
_entity.pdbx_description
1 polymer ?
#
loop_
_entity_poly.entity_id
_entity_poly.type
_entity_poly.pdbx_seq_one_letter_code
_entity_poly.pdbx_strand_id
1 'polypeptide(L)'
;MTSVFSSIVLPKGGRFLRKPDFLKPRPSDESLSTESKRPLDPDELLNAVAEEEGADLRDLNTALGALVDIFPDVQPDVFREMLLSLSDESRLEVVTEHILRNGAQYIQGRYRKKPKDDKDTPARHDALPKDETFRSEKYKRAVKDTLYLEFKSLSHSSIRAVLAEHNYSYALAHPTLQHLASKSWRATITTFFARKRPATSDPDSHPHVEWLPNTAEPLNLLPYLKRTGCSELDQELYRMYIAPVLARQNQERLDSDEAMANEMNEAEAEEADALFDCECCFTAYPFEQISTCDSHAGHFICFRCIKHAANEALYGQGWARNIDLTKSSLRCLAPSVPECQGCIAPELVRRALCTERDGAMNWQKLQERATSEILIKI
;
A
#
# COMPACT_ATOMS: atom_id res chain seq x y z
N MET A 1 69.71 19.44 -53.84
CA MET A 1 69.72 18.00 -54.20
C MET A 1 68.89 17.28 -53.15
N THR A 2 67.56 17.38 -53.22
CA THR A 2 66.62 16.44 -53.87
C THR A 2 66.50 15.11 -53.13
N SER A 3 65.61 15.11 -52.13
CA SER A 3 65.02 13.92 -51.49
C SER A 3 63.77 13.52 -52.28
N VAL A 4 63.76 12.30 -52.81
CA VAL A 4 62.69 11.75 -53.66
C VAL A 4 61.70 10.99 -52.77
N PHE A 5 60.49 11.51 -52.69
CA PHE A 5 59.29 10.79 -52.25
C PHE A 5 58.87 9.80 -53.33
N SER A 6 58.53 8.57 -52.95
CA SER A 6 57.86 7.62 -53.84
C SER A 6 56.49 7.27 -53.28
N SER A 7 55.47 7.63 -54.06
CA SER A 7 54.05 7.41 -53.82
C SER A 7 53.66 5.98 -54.15
N ILE A 8 52.89 5.32 -53.29
CA ILE A 8 52.19 4.08 -53.64
C ILE A 8 50.68 4.29 -53.42
N VAL A 9 49.95 4.00 -54.50
CA VAL A 9 48.52 4.20 -54.73
C VAL A 9 47.71 3.03 -54.13
N LEU A 10 46.57 3.34 -53.50
CA LEU A 10 45.56 2.38 -53.04
C LEU A 10 44.87 1.63 -54.20
N PRO A 11 44.55 0.33 -54.02
CA PRO A 11 43.37 -0.27 -54.63
C PRO A 11 42.24 -0.46 -53.61
N LYS A 12 41.01 -0.29 -54.13
CA LYS A 12 39.73 -0.41 -53.44
C LYS A 12 39.31 -1.87 -53.28
N GLY A 13 38.64 -2.19 -52.17
CA GLY A 13 37.61 -3.25 -52.13
C GLY A 13 37.69 -4.25 -50.97
N GLY A 14 36.55 -4.47 -50.31
CA GLY A 14 36.24 -5.75 -49.66
C GLY A 14 36.32 -5.79 -48.13
N ARG A 15 35.21 -5.46 -47.45
CA ARG A 15 35.00 -5.67 -46.01
C ARG A 15 34.84 -7.16 -45.69
N PHE A 16 35.62 -7.72 -44.77
CA PHE A 16 35.23 -8.90 -43.98
C PHE A 16 35.87 -8.84 -42.57
N LEU A 17 35.20 -8.18 -41.64
CA LEU A 17 35.33 -8.44 -40.21
C LEU A 17 34.01 -9.06 -39.76
N ARG A 18 34.06 -10.35 -39.38
CA ARG A 18 32.96 -11.08 -38.75
C ARG A 18 32.50 -10.31 -37.51
N LYS A 19 31.24 -9.86 -37.51
CA LYS A 19 30.53 -9.43 -36.30
C LYS A 19 30.05 -10.68 -35.55
N PRO A 20 30.07 -10.70 -34.21
CA PRO A 20 29.46 -11.78 -33.43
C PRO A 20 27.93 -11.78 -33.64
N ASP A 21 27.38 -12.99 -33.75
CA ASP A 21 25.98 -13.31 -34.02
C ASP A 21 25.07 -12.83 -32.88
N PHE A 22 24.63 -11.57 -32.93
CA PHE A 22 23.57 -11.02 -32.08
C PHE A 22 22.34 -10.60 -32.89
N LEU A 23 21.98 -11.34 -33.93
CA LEU A 23 20.71 -11.17 -34.63
C LEU A 23 20.26 -12.50 -35.23
N LYS A 24 19.53 -13.30 -34.46
CA LYS A 24 18.66 -14.35 -35.00
C LYS A 24 17.22 -14.09 -34.56
N PRO A 25 16.28 -13.83 -35.48
CA PRO A 25 14.88 -13.59 -35.12
C PRO A 25 14.09 -14.88 -34.82
N ARG A 26 13.34 -14.82 -33.70
CA ARG A 26 12.05 -15.46 -33.30
C ARG A 26 11.87 -16.99 -33.27
N PRO A 27 11.00 -17.45 -32.35
CA PRO A 27 9.65 -17.87 -32.75
C PRO A 27 8.55 -16.93 -32.21
N SER A 28 7.60 -16.60 -33.08
CA SER A 28 6.32 -15.87 -32.93
C SER A 28 5.89 -15.30 -31.55
N ASP A 29 5.99 -13.97 -31.34
CA ASP A 29 5.25 -13.24 -30.29
C ASP A 29 3.75 -13.01 -30.62
N GLU A 30 3.21 -13.62 -31.68
CA GLU A 30 1.80 -13.35 -32.03
C GLU A 30 0.82 -13.89 -30.98
N SER A 31 1.12 -15.01 -30.32
CA SER A 31 0.25 -15.57 -29.26
C SER A 31 0.35 -14.84 -27.91
N LEU A 32 1.51 -14.23 -27.59
CA LEU A 32 1.69 -13.37 -26.40
C LEU A 32 1.05 -11.99 -26.59
N SER A 33 0.94 -11.54 -27.84
CA SER A 33 0.43 -10.20 -28.17
C SER A 33 -1.08 -10.03 -28.03
N THR A 34 -1.85 -11.13 -28.04
CA THR A 34 -3.32 -11.10 -27.91
C THR A 34 -3.76 -11.10 -26.46
N GLU A 35 -3.08 -11.82 -25.57
CA GLU A 35 -3.35 -11.77 -24.13
C GLU A 35 -2.86 -10.46 -23.49
N SER A 36 -1.71 -9.91 -23.94
CA SER A 36 -1.17 -8.68 -23.37
C SER A 36 -2.07 -7.45 -23.59
N LYS A 37 -3.04 -7.53 -24.51
CA LYS A 37 -3.93 -6.43 -24.89
C LYS A 37 -5.30 -6.50 -24.22
N ARG A 38 -5.59 -7.54 -23.44
CA ARG A 38 -6.84 -7.65 -22.68
C ARG A 38 -6.67 -6.99 -21.31
N PRO A 39 -7.66 -6.20 -20.86
CA PRO A 39 -7.71 -5.79 -19.47
C PRO A 39 -7.76 -7.03 -18.56
N LEU A 40 -6.93 -7.05 -17.53
CA LEU A 40 -6.93 -8.06 -16.48
C LEU A 40 -8.07 -7.79 -15.50
N ASP A 41 -8.75 -8.86 -15.14
CA ASP A 41 -9.74 -8.86 -14.07
C ASP A 41 -9.05 -9.03 -12.70
N PRO A 42 -9.48 -8.33 -11.62
CA PRO A 42 -8.92 -8.51 -10.28
C PRO A 42 -8.88 -9.96 -9.80
N ASP A 43 -9.91 -10.75 -10.10
CA ASP A 43 -9.99 -12.16 -9.71
C ASP A 43 -8.97 -13.02 -10.46
N GLU A 44 -8.66 -12.68 -11.71
CA GLU A 44 -7.61 -13.34 -12.49
C GLU A 44 -6.22 -13.07 -11.89
N LEU A 45 -6.00 -11.88 -11.34
CA LEU A 45 -4.73 -11.48 -10.72
C LEU A 45 -4.48 -12.14 -9.36
N LEU A 46 -5.54 -12.35 -8.58
CA LEU A 46 -5.51 -13.11 -7.31
C LEU A 46 -5.30 -14.61 -7.56
N ASN A 47 -5.84 -15.13 -8.66
CA ASN A 47 -5.71 -16.53 -9.07
C ASN A 47 -4.50 -16.79 -9.97
N ALA A 48 -3.75 -15.75 -10.36
CA ALA A 48 -2.60 -15.88 -11.23
C ALA A 48 -1.50 -16.71 -10.56
N VAL A 49 -1.14 -17.82 -11.20
CA VAL A 49 -0.02 -18.65 -10.77
C VAL A 49 1.25 -17.81 -10.80
N ALA A 50 2.05 -17.87 -9.73
CA ALA A 50 3.37 -17.26 -9.72
C ALA A 50 4.14 -17.77 -10.94
N GLU A 51 4.71 -16.84 -11.72
CA GLU A 51 5.50 -17.22 -12.89
C GLU A 51 6.65 -18.13 -12.45
N GLU A 52 6.88 -19.23 -13.17
CA GLU A 52 7.95 -20.16 -12.81
C GLU A 52 9.30 -19.43 -12.85
N GLU A 53 9.86 -19.19 -11.67
CA GLU A 53 11.21 -18.67 -11.51
C GLU A 53 12.20 -19.71 -12.03
N GLY A 54 13.19 -19.31 -12.84
CA GLY A 54 14.25 -20.23 -13.27
C GLY A 54 14.99 -20.82 -12.07
N ALA A 55 15.47 -22.07 -12.18
CA ALA A 55 16.13 -22.77 -11.08
C ALA A 55 17.26 -21.95 -10.42
N ASP A 56 18.11 -21.32 -11.24
CA ASP A 56 19.20 -20.45 -10.77
C ASP A 56 18.70 -19.24 -9.95
N LEU A 57 17.59 -18.60 -10.34
CA LEU A 57 17.03 -17.48 -9.56
C LEU A 57 16.49 -17.94 -8.21
N ARG A 58 15.86 -19.12 -8.16
CA ARG A 58 15.38 -19.72 -6.91
C ARG A 58 16.55 -20.06 -5.99
N ASP A 59 17.61 -20.62 -6.53
CA ASP A 59 18.82 -20.99 -5.78
C ASP A 59 19.49 -19.73 -5.21
N LEU A 60 19.61 -18.67 -6.01
CA LEU A 60 20.11 -17.36 -5.59
C LEU A 60 19.27 -16.73 -4.48
N ASN A 61 17.94 -16.75 -4.60
CA ASN A 61 17.04 -16.21 -3.58
C ASN A 61 17.04 -17.04 -2.30
N THR A 62 17.18 -18.35 -2.41
CA THR A 62 17.32 -19.26 -1.26
C THR A 62 18.62 -18.99 -0.52
N ALA A 63 19.74 -18.86 -1.23
CA ALA A 63 21.03 -18.52 -0.64
C ALA A 63 21.01 -17.12 0.00
N LEU A 64 20.39 -16.14 -0.65
CA LEU A 64 20.23 -14.79 -0.12
C LEU A 64 19.43 -14.78 1.19
N GLY A 65 18.30 -15.51 1.23
CA GLY A 65 17.50 -15.66 2.44
C GLY A 65 18.31 -16.24 3.60
N ALA A 66 19.03 -17.34 3.35
CA ALA A 66 19.88 -17.96 4.35
C ALA A 66 20.98 -17.01 4.89
N LEU A 67 21.61 -16.22 4.02
CA LEU A 67 22.63 -15.23 4.43
C LEU A 67 22.05 -14.11 5.29
N VAL A 68 20.85 -13.63 4.96
CA VAL A 68 20.17 -12.59 5.76
C VAL A 68 19.77 -13.14 7.13
N ASP A 69 19.36 -14.41 7.20
CA ASP A 69 19.04 -15.06 8.47
C ASP A 69 20.29 -15.25 9.37
N ILE A 70 21.43 -15.63 8.78
CA ILE A 70 22.69 -15.81 9.52
C ILE A 70 23.30 -14.46 9.93
N PHE A 71 23.21 -13.45 9.07
CA PHE A 71 23.85 -12.14 9.24
C PHE A 71 22.83 -10.99 9.11
N PRO A 72 21.91 -10.84 10.08
CA PRO A 72 20.80 -9.88 10.00
C PRO A 72 21.25 -8.41 10.00
N ASP A 73 22.46 -8.13 10.50
CA ASP A 73 23.01 -6.77 10.57
C ASP A 73 23.57 -6.26 9.24
N VAL A 74 23.72 -7.10 8.21
CA VAL A 74 24.33 -6.73 6.92
C VAL A 74 23.25 -6.41 5.89
N GLN A 75 23.50 -5.43 5.02
CA GLN A 75 22.56 -5.09 3.94
C GLN A 75 22.50 -6.20 2.87
N PRO A 76 21.29 -6.59 2.40
CA PRO A 76 21.12 -7.61 1.37
C PRO A 76 21.88 -7.32 0.07
N ASP A 77 22.08 -6.05 -0.28
CA ASP A 77 22.82 -5.61 -1.47
C ASP A 77 24.24 -6.16 -1.51
N VAL A 78 24.90 -6.25 -0.34
CA VAL A 78 26.24 -6.83 -0.21
C VAL A 78 26.21 -8.30 -0.63
N PHE A 79 25.24 -9.06 -0.11
CA PHE A 79 25.08 -10.47 -0.45
C PHE A 79 24.74 -10.67 -1.92
N ARG A 80 23.91 -9.80 -2.49
CA ARG A 80 23.56 -9.87 -3.92
C ARG A 80 24.78 -9.67 -4.81
N GLU A 81 25.64 -8.69 -4.50
CA GLU A 81 26.91 -8.47 -5.20
C GLU A 81 27.85 -9.68 -5.07
N MET A 82 28.00 -10.21 -3.85
CA MET A 82 28.90 -11.34 -3.59
C MET A 82 28.42 -12.62 -4.29
N LEU A 83 27.13 -12.95 -4.20
CA LEU A 83 26.53 -14.13 -4.84
C LEU A 83 26.67 -14.07 -6.38
N LEU A 84 26.50 -12.89 -7.00
CA LEU A 84 26.70 -12.73 -8.45
C LEU A 84 28.16 -12.85 -8.89
N SER A 85 29.11 -12.56 -8.00
CA SER A 85 30.54 -12.60 -8.32
C SER A 85 31.14 -14.01 -8.34
N LEU A 86 30.46 -14.99 -7.74
CA LEU A 86 30.93 -16.35 -7.56
C LEU A 86 30.30 -17.29 -8.59
N SER A 87 31.00 -18.38 -8.94
CA SER A 87 30.44 -19.48 -9.73
C SER A 87 29.35 -20.22 -8.96
N ASP A 88 28.48 -20.94 -9.64
CA ASP A 88 27.27 -21.55 -9.09
C ASP A 88 27.53 -22.58 -7.97
N GLU A 89 28.72 -23.17 -7.92
CA GLU A 89 29.09 -24.18 -6.92
C GLU A 89 29.41 -23.56 -5.55
N SER A 90 28.70 -24.03 -4.51
CA SER A 90 28.92 -23.68 -3.09
C SER A 90 28.91 -22.17 -2.79
N ARG A 91 28.11 -21.40 -3.53
CA ARG A 91 28.02 -19.93 -3.38
C ARG A 91 27.73 -19.51 -1.94
N LEU A 92 26.77 -20.16 -1.29
CA LEU A 92 26.35 -19.83 0.07
C LEU A 92 27.49 -20.00 1.08
N GLU A 93 28.17 -21.14 1.04
CA GLU A 93 29.27 -21.50 1.94
C GLU A 93 30.46 -20.57 1.71
N VAL A 94 30.79 -20.29 0.45
CA VAL A 94 31.89 -19.40 0.08
C VAL A 94 31.60 -17.97 0.54
N VAL A 95 30.40 -17.44 0.32
CA VAL A 95 30.04 -16.08 0.80
C VAL A 95 30.11 -16.01 2.32
N THR A 96 29.59 -17.04 3.01
CA THR A 96 29.64 -17.13 4.48
C THR A 96 31.08 -17.08 4.99
N GLU A 97 31.99 -17.86 4.41
CA GLU A 97 33.40 -17.88 4.79
C GLU A 97 34.09 -16.53 4.54
N HIS A 98 33.79 -15.86 3.42
CA HIS A 98 34.33 -14.53 3.12
C HIS A 98 33.88 -13.48 4.14
N ILE A 99 32.63 -13.53 4.57
CA ILE A 99 32.10 -12.62 5.60
C ILE A 99 32.76 -12.90 6.97
N LEU A 100 32.92 -14.18 7.34
CA LEU A 100 33.54 -14.56 8.61
C LEU A 100 35.02 -14.17 8.68
N ARG A 101 35.78 -14.34 7.59
CA ARG A 101 37.21 -14.02 7.56
C ARG A 101 37.49 -12.55 7.35
N ASN A 102 36.82 -11.92 6.38
CA ASN A 102 37.15 -10.60 5.85
C ASN A 102 35.93 -9.66 5.80
N GLY A 103 34.94 -9.85 6.67
CA GLY A 103 33.66 -9.12 6.61
C GLY A 103 33.78 -7.60 6.52
N ALA A 104 34.75 -6.99 7.21
CA ALA A 104 34.97 -5.54 7.15
C ALA A 104 35.31 -5.03 5.72
N GLN A 105 36.01 -5.84 4.91
CA GLN A 105 36.41 -5.49 3.55
C GLN A 105 35.24 -5.52 2.57
N TYR A 106 34.30 -6.46 2.75
CA TYR A 106 33.17 -6.67 1.84
C TYR A 106 31.95 -5.84 2.24
N ILE A 107 31.69 -5.70 3.55
CA ILE A 107 30.55 -4.94 4.06
C ILE A 107 30.78 -3.45 3.85
N GLN A 108 32.03 -2.95 3.97
CA GLN A 108 32.39 -1.54 3.74
C GLN A 108 31.46 -0.54 4.46
N GLY A 109 30.97 -0.89 5.65
CA GLY A 109 30.06 -0.05 6.43
C GLY A 109 28.57 -0.15 6.02
N ARG A 110 28.20 -1.00 5.07
CA ARG A 110 26.82 -1.27 4.63
C ARG A 110 26.09 -2.20 5.60
N TYR A 111 25.93 -1.72 6.83
CA TYR A 111 25.13 -2.39 7.85
C TYR A 111 23.67 -1.89 7.82
N ARG A 112 22.73 -2.76 8.16
CA ARG A 112 21.32 -2.39 8.38
C ARG A 112 21.23 -1.48 9.61
N LYS A 113 20.39 -0.44 9.51
CA LYS A 113 20.08 0.38 10.67
C LYS A 113 19.21 -0.47 11.60
N LYS A 114 19.63 -0.66 12.85
CA LYS A 114 18.78 -1.33 13.84
C LYS A 114 17.43 -0.59 13.88
N PRO A 115 16.29 -1.31 13.80
CA PRO A 115 15.01 -0.69 14.04
C PRO A 115 15.05 -0.04 15.44
N LYS A 116 14.48 1.16 15.57
CA LYS A 116 14.22 1.73 16.89
C LYS A 116 13.37 0.72 17.67
N ASP A 117 13.74 0.43 18.91
CA ASP A 117 13.07 -0.52 19.81
C ASP A 117 11.56 -0.24 19.92
N ASP A 118 10.74 -0.80 19.03
CA ASP A 118 9.35 -1.13 19.32
C ASP A 118 9.36 -2.52 19.94
N LYS A 119 9.23 -2.57 21.27
CA LYS A 119 9.43 -3.77 22.10
C LYS A 119 8.37 -4.88 21.94
N ASP A 120 7.43 -4.78 21.00
CA ASP A 120 6.27 -5.69 20.93
C ASP A 120 6.10 -6.44 19.60
N THR A 121 7.07 -6.42 18.69
CA THR A 121 7.07 -7.33 17.54
C THR A 121 7.96 -8.54 17.83
N PRO A 122 7.40 -9.76 18.04
CA PRO A 122 8.23 -10.96 18.02
C PRO A 122 8.94 -11.00 16.67
N ALA A 123 10.25 -11.30 16.69
CA ALA A 123 11.07 -11.50 15.51
C ALA A 123 10.45 -12.62 14.66
N ARG A 124 9.53 -12.25 13.78
CA ARG A 124 8.99 -13.14 12.78
C ARG A 124 10.11 -13.39 11.79
N HIS A 125 10.31 -14.67 11.47
CA HIS A 125 10.98 -15.13 10.26
C HIS A 125 10.17 -14.67 9.04
N ASP A 126 10.01 -13.36 8.86
CA ASP A 126 9.37 -12.82 7.67
C ASP A 126 10.32 -13.06 6.51
N ALA A 127 9.85 -13.84 5.53
CA ALA A 127 10.57 -14.08 4.29
C ALA A 127 11.03 -12.73 3.71
N LEU A 128 12.26 -12.70 3.21
CA LEU A 128 12.87 -11.48 2.65
C LEU A 128 11.88 -10.80 1.68
N PRO A 129 11.59 -9.50 1.84
CA PRO A 129 10.70 -8.79 0.93
C PRO A 129 11.14 -8.97 -0.52
N LYS A 130 10.18 -9.14 -1.45
CA LYS A 130 10.50 -9.38 -2.88
C LYS A 130 11.36 -8.27 -3.48
N ASP A 131 11.26 -7.04 -3.00
CA ASP A 131 12.10 -5.90 -3.39
C ASP A 131 13.55 -6.00 -2.94
N GLU A 132 13.87 -6.83 -1.96
CA GLU A 132 15.24 -7.12 -1.56
C GLU A 132 15.80 -8.40 -2.21
N THR A 133 14.95 -9.26 -2.82
CA THR A 133 15.37 -10.49 -3.51
C THR A 133 15.95 -10.23 -4.91
N PHE A 134 16.60 -11.22 -5.52
CA PHE A 134 16.96 -11.15 -6.93
C PHE A 134 15.70 -11.13 -7.80
N ARG A 135 15.62 -10.12 -8.67
CA ARG A 135 14.53 -9.95 -9.63
C ARG A 135 14.85 -10.63 -10.97
N SER A 136 13.85 -11.27 -11.56
CA SER A 136 13.95 -11.91 -12.87
C SER A 136 14.27 -10.91 -13.99
N GLU A 137 14.98 -11.32 -15.03
CA GLU A 137 15.27 -10.43 -16.17
C GLU A 137 13.98 -10.04 -16.92
N LYS A 138 12.96 -10.91 -16.89
CA LYS A 138 11.64 -10.63 -17.43
C LYS A 138 10.99 -9.45 -16.69
N TYR A 139 10.97 -9.48 -15.36
CA TYR A 139 10.47 -8.38 -14.53
C TYR A 139 11.28 -7.09 -14.79
N LYS A 140 12.62 -7.16 -14.73
CA LYS A 140 13.48 -5.99 -14.98
C LYS A 140 13.19 -5.35 -16.34
N ARG A 141 12.95 -6.15 -17.38
CA ARG A 141 12.57 -5.66 -18.71
C ARG A 141 11.20 -4.97 -18.69
N ALA A 142 10.18 -5.63 -18.14
CA ALA A 142 8.83 -5.09 -18.06
C ALA A 142 8.82 -3.75 -17.30
N VAL A 143 9.51 -3.66 -16.16
CA VAL A 143 9.60 -2.41 -15.37
C VAL A 143 10.26 -1.28 -16.16
N LYS A 144 11.39 -1.56 -16.84
CA LYS A 144 12.06 -0.57 -17.70
C LYS A 144 11.10 -0.05 -18.77
N ASP A 145 10.43 -0.96 -19.47
CA ASP A 145 9.53 -0.61 -20.58
C ASP A 145 8.34 0.22 -20.09
N THR A 146 7.70 -0.16 -18.97
CA THR A 146 6.61 0.60 -18.35
C THR A 146 7.07 2.00 -17.92
N LEU A 147 8.22 2.14 -17.25
CA LEU A 147 8.71 3.44 -16.81
C LEU A 147 9.19 4.34 -17.96
N TYR A 148 9.68 3.77 -19.07
CA TYR A 148 9.96 4.55 -20.28
C TYR A 148 8.68 5.09 -20.94
N LEU A 149 7.58 4.33 -20.87
CA LEU A 149 6.27 4.80 -21.36
C LEU A 149 5.67 5.86 -20.45
N GLU A 150 5.86 5.75 -19.15
CA GLU A 150 5.34 6.69 -18.16
C GLU A 150 6.14 8.00 -18.14
N PHE A 151 7.47 7.93 -18.04
CA PHE A 151 8.35 9.08 -17.85
C PHE A 151 9.08 9.50 -19.14
N LYS A 152 8.33 9.71 -20.23
CA LYS A 152 8.89 10.13 -21.54
C LYS A 152 9.72 11.42 -21.51
N SER A 153 9.55 12.24 -20.48
CA SER A 153 10.30 13.50 -20.30
C SER A 153 11.71 13.28 -19.73
N LEU A 154 11.97 12.13 -19.11
CA LEU A 154 13.26 11.77 -18.51
C LEU A 154 14.12 10.97 -19.50
N SER A 155 15.45 11.06 -19.32
CA SER A 155 16.37 10.25 -20.12
C SER A 155 16.35 8.79 -19.66
N HIS A 156 16.51 7.85 -20.60
CA HIS A 156 16.57 6.42 -20.26
C HIS A 156 17.73 6.10 -19.30
N SER A 157 18.85 6.82 -19.38
CA SER A 157 19.96 6.64 -18.44
C SER A 157 19.60 7.09 -17.02
N SER A 158 18.85 8.19 -16.87
CA SER A 158 18.34 8.62 -15.56
C SER A 158 17.39 7.58 -14.97
N ILE A 159 16.47 7.04 -15.77
CA ILE A 159 15.53 6.00 -15.32
C ILE A 159 16.28 4.74 -14.89
N ARG A 160 17.27 4.29 -15.68
CA ARG A 160 18.10 3.12 -15.34
C ARG A 160 18.93 3.31 -14.08
N ALA A 161 19.42 4.52 -13.81
CA ALA A 161 20.20 4.81 -12.60
C ALA A 161 19.31 4.63 -11.35
N VAL A 162 18.13 5.25 -11.35
CA VAL A 162 17.17 5.11 -10.23
C VAL A 162 16.72 3.66 -10.06
N LEU A 163 16.48 2.93 -11.15
CA LEU A 163 16.15 1.51 -11.07
C LEU A 163 17.27 0.68 -10.44
N ALA A 164 18.54 0.97 -10.76
CA ALA A 164 19.67 0.25 -10.17
C ALA A 164 19.77 0.49 -8.65
N GLU A 165 19.47 1.71 -8.19
CA GLU A 165 19.47 2.07 -6.76
C GLU A 165 18.36 1.35 -5.97
N HIS A 166 17.23 1.06 -6.60
CA HIS A 166 16.06 0.44 -5.96
C HIS A 166 15.84 -1.03 -6.36
N ASN A 167 16.89 -1.76 -6.74
CA ASN A 167 16.80 -3.18 -7.16
C ASN A 167 15.71 -3.45 -8.23
N TYR A 168 15.54 -2.52 -9.16
CA TYR A 168 14.50 -2.54 -10.19
C TYR A 168 13.06 -2.58 -9.67
N SER A 169 12.81 -2.34 -8.37
CA SER A 169 11.47 -2.26 -7.83
C SER A 169 10.73 -1.07 -8.45
N TYR A 170 9.60 -1.34 -9.11
CA TYR A 170 8.75 -0.29 -9.67
C TYR A 170 8.24 0.62 -8.55
N ALA A 171 7.66 0.04 -7.50
CA ALA A 171 7.05 0.77 -6.38
C ALA A 171 8.03 1.71 -5.66
N LEU A 172 9.28 1.27 -5.43
CA LEU A 172 10.28 2.09 -4.74
C LEU A 172 10.93 3.14 -5.66
N ALA A 173 11.15 2.83 -6.93
CA ALA A 173 11.73 3.76 -7.89
C ALA A 173 10.76 4.88 -8.31
N HIS A 174 9.46 4.58 -8.32
CA HIS A 174 8.43 5.46 -8.87
C HIS A 174 8.38 6.86 -8.24
N PRO A 175 8.38 7.04 -6.89
CA PRO A 175 8.33 8.37 -6.27
C PRO A 175 9.55 9.24 -6.64
N THR A 176 10.74 8.64 -6.71
CA THR A 176 11.97 9.33 -7.11
C THR A 176 11.88 9.79 -8.57
N LEU A 177 11.39 8.93 -9.47
CA LEU A 177 11.19 9.28 -10.88
C LEU A 177 10.11 10.35 -11.06
N GLN A 178 9.00 10.26 -10.34
CA GLN A 178 7.95 11.27 -10.35
C GLN A 178 8.48 12.62 -9.87
N HIS A 179 9.28 12.63 -8.81
CA HIS A 179 9.95 13.83 -8.32
C HIS A 179 10.89 14.43 -9.36
N LEU A 180 11.74 13.63 -10.00
CA LEU A 180 12.66 14.08 -11.06
C LEU A 180 11.89 14.61 -12.29
N ALA A 181 10.80 13.94 -12.68
CA ALA A 181 9.95 14.35 -13.79
C ALA A 181 9.27 15.70 -13.51
N SER A 182 8.79 15.93 -12.28
CA SER A 182 8.17 17.19 -11.87
C SER A 182 9.13 18.39 -11.90
N LYS A 183 10.43 18.15 -11.66
CA LYS A 183 11.49 19.17 -11.68
C LYS A 183 12.14 19.39 -13.05
N SER A 184 11.85 18.53 -14.02
CA SER A 184 12.47 18.62 -15.35
C SER A 184 11.88 19.79 -16.14
N TRP A 185 12.75 20.72 -16.58
CA TRP A 185 12.39 21.90 -17.39
C TRP A 185 11.61 21.55 -18.68
N ARG A 186 11.73 20.32 -19.18
CA ARG A 186 10.96 19.81 -20.34
C ARG A 186 9.46 19.64 -20.07
N ALA A 187 9.03 19.53 -18.81
CA ALA A 187 7.61 19.57 -18.44
C ALA A 187 6.97 20.97 -18.63
N THR A 188 7.79 22.01 -18.77
CA THR A 188 7.36 23.42 -18.93
C THR A 188 7.12 23.78 -20.41
N ILE A 189 7.70 23.05 -21.37
CA ILE A 189 7.57 23.36 -22.81
C ILE A 189 6.35 22.66 -23.42
N THR A 190 6.00 21.45 -22.96
CA THR A 190 4.81 20.72 -23.42
C THR A 190 3.50 21.29 -22.89
N THR A 191 3.51 21.89 -21.69
CA THR A 191 2.35 22.58 -21.09
C THR A 191 2.01 23.90 -21.80
N PHE A 192 2.95 24.50 -22.54
CA PHE A 192 2.69 25.73 -23.28
C PHE A 192 1.97 25.52 -24.62
N PHE A 193 2.06 24.31 -25.22
CA PHE A 193 1.43 23.99 -26.51
C PHE A 193 0.20 23.08 -26.42
N ALA A 194 -0.06 22.46 -25.26
CA ALA A 194 -1.26 21.66 -25.03
C ALA A 194 -2.03 22.22 -23.83
N ARG A 195 -3.27 22.69 -24.05
CA ARG A 195 -4.27 23.02 -23.01
C ARG A 195 -4.76 21.77 -22.25
N LYS A 196 -3.88 20.83 -21.92
CA LYS A 196 -4.20 19.64 -21.13
C LYS A 196 -3.38 19.65 -19.84
N ARG A 197 -4.05 19.31 -18.74
CA ARG A 197 -3.45 19.17 -17.41
C ARG A 197 -2.24 18.21 -17.48
N PRO A 198 -1.19 18.43 -16.68
CA PRO A 198 -0.01 17.57 -16.68
C PRO A 198 -0.38 16.13 -16.31
N ALA A 199 -0.15 15.20 -17.24
CA ALA A 199 -0.47 13.77 -17.15
C ALA A 199 0.38 12.98 -16.13
N THR A 200 1.00 13.65 -15.16
CA THR A 200 1.91 13.02 -14.17
C THR A 200 1.38 13.13 -12.74
N SER A 201 0.25 13.82 -12.55
CA SER A 201 -0.42 13.98 -11.26
C SER A 201 -1.84 13.39 -11.24
N ASP A 202 -2.27 12.78 -12.34
CA ASP A 202 -3.57 12.15 -12.43
C ASP A 202 -3.38 10.63 -12.28
N PRO A 203 -3.90 9.99 -11.22
CA PRO A 203 -3.96 8.53 -11.11
C PRO A 203 -4.60 7.89 -12.35
N ASP A 204 -5.44 8.65 -13.05
CA ASP A 204 -6.18 8.21 -14.23
C ASP A 204 -5.31 8.11 -15.50
N SER A 205 -4.05 8.56 -15.47
CA SER A 205 -3.18 8.62 -16.66
C SER A 205 -1.98 7.66 -16.64
N HIS A 206 -2.02 6.59 -15.82
CA HIS A 206 -1.00 5.54 -15.90
C HIS A 206 -1.16 4.74 -17.22
N PRO A 207 -0.07 4.48 -17.99
CA PRO A 207 -0.16 3.89 -19.33
C PRO A 207 -0.82 2.50 -19.39
N HIS A 208 -0.80 1.77 -18.28
CA HIS A 208 -1.44 0.45 -18.16
C HIS A 208 -2.81 0.48 -17.48
N VAL A 209 -3.33 1.64 -17.05
CA VAL A 209 -4.66 1.73 -16.44
C VAL A 209 -5.66 2.18 -17.49
N GLU A 210 -6.79 1.48 -17.60
CA GLU A 210 -7.89 1.80 -18.50
C GLU A 210 -9.21 1.81 -17.74
N TRP A 211 -10.01 2.85 -17.95
CA TRP A 211 -11.30 3.01 -17.29
C TRP A 211 -12.41 2.53 -18.23
N LEU A 212 -13.12 1.49 -17.83
CA LEU A 212 -14.20 0.90 -18.62
C LEU A 212 -15.53 0.95 -17.85
N PRO A 213 -16.68 1.04 -18.53
CA PRO A 213 -17.98 0.98 -17.89
C PRO A 213 -18.19 -0.37 -17.18
N ASN A 214 -18.76 -0.32 -15.98
CA ASN A 214 -19.22 -1.52 -15.28
C ASN A 214 -20.41 -2.15 -16.05
N THR A 215 -20.43 -3.47 -16.13
CA THR A 215 -21.50 -4.25 -16.77
C THR A 215 -22.83 -4.15 -16.03
N ALA A 216 -22.81 -4.01 -14.70
CA ALA A 216 -24.01 -3.84 -13.88
C ALA A 216 -24.51 -2.39 -13.87
N GLU A 217 -23.58 -1.42 -13.90
CA GLU A 217 -23.89 0.01 -13.74
C GLU A 217 -23.05 0.83 -14.74
N PRO A 218 -23.53 1.05 -15.97
CA PRO A 218 -22.74 1.68 -17.04
C PRO A 218 -22.27 3.11 -16.76
N LEU A 219 -22.88 3.79 -15.78
CA LEU A 219 -22.48 5.13 -15.34
C LEU A 219 -21.26 5.10 -14.41
N ASN A 220 -20.95 3.95 -13.81
CA ASN A 220 -19.82 3.75 -12.92
C ASN A 220 -18.65 3.14 -13.71
N LEU A 221 -17.58 3.91 -13.84
CA LEU A 221 -16.35 3.46 -14.48
C LEU A 221 -15.50 2.68 -13.48
N LEU A 222 -15.00 1.51 -13.90
CA LEU A 222 -14.07 0.71 -13.15
C LEU A 222 -12.68 0.77 -13.79
N PRO A 223 -11.61 0.90 -12.97
CA PRO A 223 -10.25 0.86 -13.46
C PRO A 223 -9.83 -0.60 -13.70
N TYR A 224 -9.30 -0.88 -14.89
CA TYR A 224 -8.74 -2.16 -15.28
C TYR A 224 -7.27 -2.03 -15.64
N LEU A 225 -6.50 -3.09 -15.39
CA LEU A 225 -5.06 -3.13 -15.66
C LEU A 225 -4.78 -3.83 -16.99
N LYS A 226 -4.08 -3.17 -17.91
CA LYS A 226 -3.52 -3.80 -19.12
C LYS A 226 -2.27 -4.60 -18.75
N ARG A 227 -2.25 -5.87 -19.14
CA ARG A 227 -1.09 -6.77 -18.92
C ARG A 227 0.21 -6.16 -19.42
N THR A 228 1.21 -6.12 -18.54
CA THR A 228 2.61 -5.85 -18.90
C THR A 228 3.30 -7.07 -19.49
N GLY A 229 2.69 -8.25 -19.31
CA GLY A 229 3.27 -9.55 -19.66
C GLY A 229 4.16 -10.13 -18.57
N CYS A 230 4.24 -9.48 -17.40
CA CYS A 230 4.92 -9.97 -16.20
C CYS A 230 3.95 -9.91 -15.00
N SER A 231 3.58 -11.08 -14.47
CA SER A 231 2.60 -11.16 -13.36
C SER A 231 3.04 -10.41 -12.11
N GLU A 232 4.34 -10.42 -11.81
CA GLU A 232 4.92 -9.71 -10.67
C GLU A 232 4.73 -8.19 -10.79
N LEU A 233 5.00 -7.62 -11.96
CA LEU A 233 4.77 -6.20 -12.20
C LEU A 233 3.27 -5.87 -12.25
N ASP A 234 2.47 -6.74 -12.87
CA ASP A 234 1.01 -6.57 -12.91
C ASP A 234 0.43 -6.50 -11.48
N GLN A 235 0.92 -7.32 -10.54
CA GLN A 235 0.55 -7.26 -9.12
C GLN A 235 0.98 -5.96 -8.43
N GLU A 236 2.21 -5.48 -8.69
CA GLU A 236 2.68 -4.21 -8.14
C GLU A 236 1.82 -3.03 -8.65
N LEU A 237 1.55 -2.97 -9.95
CA LEU A 237 0.70 -1.95 -10.57
C LEU A 237 -0.74 -2.01 -10.05
N TYR A 238 -1.31 -3.22 -9.90
CA TYR A 238 -2.65 -3.40 -9.35
C TYR A 238 -2.75 -2.82 -7.93
N ARG A 239 -1.80 -3.15 -7.05
CA ARG A 239 -1.78 -2.66 -5.67
C ARG A 239 -1.61 -1.15 -5.57
N MET A 240 -0.83 -0.57 -6.48
CA MET A 240 -0.57 0.88 -6.48
C MET A 240 -1.72 1.71 -7.06
N TYR A 241 -2.36 1.24 -8.14
CA TYR A 241 -3.30 2.07 -8.90
C TYR A 241 -4.75 1.59 -8.86
N ILE A 242 -5.00 0.27 -8.83
CA ILE A 242 -6.35 -0.28 -8.96
C ILE A 242 -6.98 -0.49 -7.59
N ALA A 243 -6.30 -1.23 -6.70
CA ALA A 243 -6.83 -1.59 -5.38
C ALA A 243 -7.25 -0.37 -4.53
N PRO A 244 -6.50 0.75 -4.47
CA PRO A 244 -6.89 1.90 -3.67
C PRO A 244 -8.14 2.60 -4.22
N VAL A 245 -8.33 2.59 -5.54
CA VAL A 245 -9.53 3.15 -6.19
C VAL A 245 -10.74 2.30 -5.85
N LEU A 246 -10.64 0.98 -6.04
CA LEU A 246 -11.74 0.05 -5.75
C LEU A 246 -12.11 0.08 -4.26
N ALA A 247 -11.12 0.13 -3.36
CA ALA A 247 -11.36 0.23 -1.93
C ALA A 247 -12.13 1.51 -1.57
N ARG A 248 -11.73 2.65 -2.16
CA ARG A 248 -12.42 3.93 -1.96
C ARG A 248 -13.84 3.92 -2.53
N GLN A 249 -14.03 3.43 -3.75
CA GLN A 249 -15.37 3.30 -4.37
C GLN A 249 -16.28 2.39 -3.55
N ASN A 250 -15.75 1.26 -3.04
CA ASN A 250 -16.52 0.37 -2.18
C ASN A 250 -16.88 1.03 -0.85
N GLN A 251 -15.96 1.80 -0.25
CA GLN A 251 -16.24 2.56 0.96
C GLN A 251 -17.32 3.61 0.73
N GLU A 252 -17.22 4.40 -0.34
CA GLU A 252 -18.23 5.40 -0.73
C GLU A 252 -19.61 4.76 -0.94
N ARG A 253 -19.66 3.56 -1.53
CA ARG A 253 -20.90 2.79 -1.69
C ARG A 253 -21.45 2.34 -0.34
N LEU A 254 -20.62 1.76 0.54
CA LEU A 254 -21.05 1.35 1.87
C LEU A 254 -21.57 2.53 2.71
N ASP A 255 -20.89 3.68 2.64
CA ASP A 255 -21.31 4.90 3.34
C ASP A 255 -22.66 5.42 2.80
N SER A 256 -22.87 5.35 1.48
CA SER A 256 -24.13 5.72 0.85
C SER A 256 -25.27 4.74 1.20
N ASP A 257 -24.98 3.44 1.19
CA ASP A 257 -25.93 2.38 1.55
C ASP A 257 -26.33 2.53 3.03
N GLU A 258 -25.38 2.83 3.93
CA GLU A 258 -25.65 3.10 5.35
C GLU A 258 -26.49 4.36 5.55
N ALA A 259 -26.18 5.45 4.85
CA ALA A 259 -26.97 6.68 4.92
C ALA A 259 -28.42 6.46 4.46
N MET A 260 -28.60 5.75 3.34
CA MET A 260 -29.93 5.40 2.83
C MET A 260 -30.69 4.49 3.80
N ALA A 261 -30.02 3.49 4.39
CA ALA A 261 -30.64 2.61 5.38
C ALA A 261 -31.08 3.36 6.63
N ASN A 262 -30.29 4.32 7.10
CA ASN A 262 -30.66 5.17 8.23
C ASN A 262 -31.87 6.07 7.91
N GLU A 263 -31.91 6.68 6.73
CA GLU A 263 -33.04 7.50 6.28
C GLU A 263 -34.33 6.68 6.17
N MET A 264 -34.25 5.48 5.58
CA MET A 264 -35.39 4.55 5.52
C MET A 264 -35.87 4.14 6.91
N ASN A 265 -34.95 3.80 7.81
CA ASN A 265 -35.29 3.40 9.17
C ASN A 265 -35.96 4.53 9.96
N GLU A 266 -35.50 5.77 9.79
CA GLU A 266 -36.11 6.94 10.42
C GLU A 266 -37.53 7.19 9.87
N ALA A 267 -37.72 7.14 8.54
CA ALA A 267 -39.03 7.32 7.92
C ALA A 267 -40.04 6.22 8.31
N GLU A 268 -39.62 4.96 8.36
CA GLU A 268 -40.48 3.85 8.80
C GLU A 268 -40.85 3.96 10.29
N ALA A 269 -39.91 4.40 11.13
CA ALA A 269 -40.17 4.63 12.55
C ALA A 269 -41.12 5.82 12.78
N GLU A 270 -41.02 6.88 11.97
CA GLU A 270 -41.97 7.99 11.97
C GLU A 270 -43.38 7.54 11.58
N GLU A 271 -43.52 6.77 10.49
CA GLU A 271 -44.82 6.28 10.02
C GLU A 271 -45.47 5.32 11.03
N ALA A 272 -44.66 4.52 11.74
CA ALA A 272 -45.13 3.58 12.75
C ALA A 272 -45.35 4.22 14.15
N ASP A 273 -45.12 5.53 14.32
CA ASP A 273 -45.11 6.21 15.63
C ASP A 273 -44.20 5.49 16.66
N ALA A 274 -43.06 5.02 16.17
CA ALA A 274 -42.08 4.19 16.88
C ALA A 274 -40.77 4.93 17.15
N LEU A 275 -40.83 6.27 17.24
CA LEU A 275 -39.73 7.10 17.69
C LEU A 275 -39.71 7.22 19.22
N PHE A 276 -38.51 7.31 19.77
CA PHE A 276 -38.28 7.42 21.21
C PHE A 276 -37.59 8.75 21.52
N ASP A 277 -38.16 9.49 22.47
CA ASP A 277 -37.58 10.75 22.92
C ASP A 277 -36.35 10.51 23.79
N CYS A 278 -35.22 11.11 23.39
CA CYS A 278 -34.04 11.16 24.22
C CYS A 278 -34.30 12.05 25.44
N GLU A 279 -34.17 11.49 26.64
CA GLU A 279 -34.38 12.25 27.88
C GLU A 279 -33.28 13.28 28.16
N CYS A 280 -32.15 13.23 27.44
CA CYS A 280 -31.07 14.21 27.55
C CYS A 280 -31.25 15.43 26.63
N CYS A 281 -31.63 15.23 25.36
CA CYS A 281 -31.73 16.32 24.37
C CYS A 281 -33.14 16.57 23.84
N PHE A 282 -34.12 15.78 24.29
CA PHE A 282 -35.53 15.88 23.90
C PHE A 282 -35.77 15.82 22.38
N THR A 283 -34.88 15.14 21.67
CA THR A 283 -35.03 14.84 20.24
C THR A 283 -35.44 13.39 20.11
N ALA A 284 -36.36 13.12 19.20
CA ALA A 284 -36.86 11.79 18.90
C ALA A 284 -35.86 11.02 18.02
N TYR A 285 -35.69 9.73 18.28
CA TYR A 285 -34.80 8.85 17.53
C TYR A 285 -35.43 7.48 17.33
N PRO A 286 -35.09 6.77 16.24
CA PRO A 286 -35.48 5.37 16.10
C PRO A 286 -34.76 4.50 17.13
N PHE A 287 -35.29 3.30 17.37
CA PHE A 287 -34.79 2.36 18.38
C PHE A 287 -33.30 2.02 18.21
N GLU A 288 -32.81 1.96 16.98
CA GLU A 288 -31.45 1.61 16.60
C GLU A 288 -30.44 2.68 17.03
N GLN A 289 -30.89 3.92 17.24
CA GLN A 289 -30.06 5.07 17.61
C GLN A 289 -30.27 5.54 19.06
N ILE A 290 -30.99 4.75 19.86
CA ILE A 290 -31.24 5.03 21.28
C ILE A 290 -30.79 3.88 22.17
N SER A 291 -30.50 4.21 23.43
CA SER A 291 -30.05 3.31 24.47
C SER A 291 -30.88 3.54 25.74
N THR A 292 -30.75 2.65 26.71
CA THR A 292 -31.38 2.79 28.02
C THR A 292 -30.33 2.70 29.14
N CYS A 293 -30.57 3.42 30.24
CA CYS A 293 -29.81 3.18 31.47
C CYS A 293 -30.34 1.96 32.23
N ASP A 294 -29.50 1.37 33.07
CA ASP A 294 -29.83 0.19 33.88
C ASP A 294 -30.64 0.47 35.15
N SER A 295 -31.16 1.69 35.30
CA SER A 295 -32.09 2.01 36.39
C SER A 295 -33.46 1.36 36.15
N HIS A 296 -34.25 1.19 37.21
CA HIS A 296 -35.60 0.63 37.10
C HIS A 296 -36.53 1.39 36.14
N ALA A 297 -36.29 2.69 35.93
CA ALA A 297 -37.07 3.52 35.01
C ALA A 297 -36.62 3.37 33.53
N GLY A 298 -35.39 2.88 33.28
CA GLY A 298 -34.90 2.62 31.93
C GLY A 298 -34.80 3.86 31.04
N HIS A 299 -34.17 4.94 31.51
CA HIS A 299 -34.18 6.22 30.79
C HIS A 299 -33.56 6.14 29.40
N PHE A 300 -34.24 6.73 28.42
CA PHE A 300 -33.84 6.69 27.02
C PHE A 300 -32.78 7.75 26.69
N ILE A 301 -31.63 7.33 26.18
CA ILE A 301 -30.49 8.20 25.85
C ILE A 301 -30.04 7.92 24.42
N CYS A 302 -30.05 8.93 23.55
CA CYS A 302 -29.61 8.77 22.16
C CYS A 302 -28.10 8.61 22.04
N PHE A 303 -27.68 7.99 20.93
CA PHE A 303 -26.26 7.76 20.64
C PHE A 303 -25.48 9.06 20.53
N ARG A 304 -26.09 10.14 20.04
CA ARG A 304 -25.45 11.46 19.99
C ARG A 304 -25.05 11.97 21.39
N CYS A 305 -25.95 11.89 22.37
CA CYS A 305 -25.65 12.29 23.75
C CYS A 305 -24.57 11.42 24.39
N ILE A 306 -24.63 10.11 24.15
CA ILE A 306 -23.60 9.16 24.62
C ILE A 306 -22.22 9.54 24.08
N LYS A 307 -22.12 9.78 22.77
CA LYS A 307 -20.86 10.15 22.10
C LYS A 307 -20.30 11.48 22.64
N HIS A 308 -21.15 12.50 22.80
CA HIS A 308 -20.73 13.77 23.38
C HIS A 308 -20.24 13.60 24.83
N ALA A 309 -20.94 12.84 25.66
CA ALA A 309 -20.55 12.61 27.05
C ALA A 309 -19.25 11.81 27.17
N ALA A 310 -19.04 10.79 26.33
CA ALA A 310 -17.81 10.02 26.25
C ALA A 310 -16.62 10.89 25.79
N ASN A 311 -16.81 11.69 24.74
CA ASN A 311 -15.77 12.59 24.24
C ASN A 311 -15.41 13.68 25.27
N GLU A 312 -16.40 14.25 25.96
CA GLU A 312 -16.17 15.22 27.04
C GLU A 312 -15.46 14.57 28.24
N ALA A 313 -15.72 13.29 28.53
CA ALA A 313 -15.00 12.56 29.56
C ALA A 313 -13.53 12.32 29.19
N LEU A 314 -13.28 11.90 27.95
CA LEU A 314 -11.94 11.61 27.45
C LEU A 314 -11.07 12.86 27.30
N TYR A 315 -11.61 13.90 26.64
CA TYR A 315 -10.85 15.03 26.15
C TYR A 315 -11.17 16.35 26.86
N GLY A 316 -12.22 16.38 27.67
CA GLY A 316 -12.65 17.55 28.44
C GLY A 316 -12.56 17.34 29.95
N GLN A 317 -13.40 18.07 30.67
CA GLN A 317 -13.49 18.00 32.13
C GLN A 317 -14.67 17.11 32.60
N GLY A 318 -15.26 16.32 31.69
CA GLY A 318 -16.45 15.53 31.96
C GLY A 318 -16.20 14.20 32.68
N TRP A 319 -14.95 13.81 32.94
CA TRP A 319 -14.62 12.47 33.41
C TRP A 319 -15.33 12.10 34.73
N ALA A 320 -15.13 12.91 35.77
CA ALA A 320 -15.71 12.66 37.09
C ALA A 320 -17.26 12.72 37.08
N ARG A 321 -17.83 13.50 36.17
CA ARG A 321 -19.29 13.65 36.04
C ARG A 321 -19.92 12.48 35.28
N ASN A 322 -19.31 12.09 34.16
CA ASN A 322 -19.96 11.22 33.19
C ASN A 322 -19.61 9.74 33.41
N ILE A 323 -18.51 9.40 34.10
CA ILE A 323 -18.03 8.02 34.23
C ILE A 323 -18.37 7.42 35.60
N ASP A 324 -18.88 6.18 35.58
CA ASP A 324 -18.94 5.29 36.73
C ASP A 324 -17.79 4.29 36.67
N LEU A 325 -16.84 4.42 37.60
CA LEU A 325 -15.65 3.55 37.69
C LEU A 325 -16.00 2.13 38.15
N THR A 326 -17.12 1.92 38.84
CA THR A 326 -17.52 0.59 39.31
C THR A 326 -17.97 -0.27 38.12
N LYS A 327 -18.65 0.36 37.17
CA LYS A 327 -19.19 -0.30 35.96
C LYS A 327 -18.34 -0.05 34.71
N SER A 328 -17.27 0.72 34.83
CA SER A 328 -16.42 1.18 33.71
C SER A 328 -17.23 1.70 32.52
N SER A 329 -18.27 2.50 32.79
CA SER A 329 -19.22 2.97 31.78
C SER A 329 -19.75 4.37 32.07
N LEU A 330 -20.58 4.91 31.18
CA LEU A 330 -21.23 6.21 31.35
C LEU A 330 -22.39 6.13 32.35
N ARG A 331 -22.45 7.10 33.26
CA ARG A 331 -23.64 7.39 34.08
C ARG A 331 -24.80 7.80 33.19
N CYS A 332 -26.02 7.62 33.70
CA CYS A 332 -27.21 8.12 33.03
C CYS A 332 -27.09 9.63 32.77
N LEU A 333 -27.44 10.04 31.55
CA LEU A 333 -27.33 11.43 31.09
C LEU A 333 -28.66 12.18 31.16
N ALA A 334 -29.72 11.54 31.68
CA ALA A 334 -31.06 12.12 31.73
C ALA A 334 -31.15 13.20 32.84
N PRO A 335 -31.29 14.50 32.50
CA PRO A 335 -31.56 15.56 33.47
C PRO A 335 -33.00 15.52 34.02
N SER A 336 -33.91 14.78 33.37
CA SER A 336 -35.30 14.60 33.79
C SER A 336 -35.42 14.05 35.22
N VAL A 337 -34.42 13.28 35.66
CA VAL A 337 -34.35 12.70 37.00
C VAL A 337 -33.03 13.09 37.66
N PRO A 338 -33.00 14.14 38.50
CA PRO A 338 -31.77 14.76 39.00
C PRO A 338 -30.86 13.85 39.85
N GLU A 339 -31.28 12.62 40.15
CA GLU A 339 -30.52 11.66 40.97
C GLU A 339 -30.54 10.24 40.38
N CYS A 340 -30.59 10.09 39.05
CA CYS A 340 -30.47 8.76 38.44
C CYS A 340 -29.07 8.17 38.73
N GLN A 341 -29.03 7.09 39.51
CA GLN A 341 -27.80 6.30 39.78
C GLN A 341 -27.56 5.21 38.72
N GLY A 342 -28.36 5.19 37.66
CA GLY A 342 -28.22 4.26 36.55
C GLY A 342 -26.98 4.55 35.71
N CYS A 343 -26.53 3.53 34.99
CA CYS A 343 -25.46 3.61 34.00
C CYS A 343 -25.94 3.02 32.68
N ILE A 344 -25.38 3.51 31.58
CA ILE A 344 -25.60 2.93 30.26
C ILE A 344 -24.71 1.69 30.14
N ALA A 345 -25.23 0.59 29.63
CA ALA A 345 -24.45 -0.65 29.52
C ALA A 345 -23.20 -0.43 28.64
N PRO A 346 -22.02 -0.96 29.03
CA PRO A 346 -20.76 -0.83 28.28
C PRO A 346 -20.90 -1.12 26.78
N GLU A 347 -21.61 -2.20 26.43
CA GLU A 347 -21.80 -2.60 25.04
C GLU A 347 -22.66 -1.60 24.24
N LEU A 348 -23.60 -0.91 24.88
CA LEU A 348 -24.39 0.12 24.23
C LEU A 348 -23.59 1.42 24.06
N VAL A 349 -22.72 1.75 25.02
CA VAL A 349 -21.76 2.86 24.88
C VAL A 349 -20.78 2.57 23.75
N ARG A 350 -20.24 1.34 23.68
CA ARG A 350 -19.38 0.89 22.59
C ARG A 350 -20.10 0.96 21.25
N ARG A 351 -21.33 0.43 21.16
CA ARG A 351 -22.14 0.50 19.93
C ARG A 351 -22.34 1.94 19.48
N ALA A 352 -22.71 2.84 20.39
CA ALA A 352 -22.89 4.25 20.08
C ALA A 352 -21.59 4.88 19.55
N LEU A 353 -20.46 4.67 20.22
CA LEU A 353 -19.17 5.22 19.80
C LEU A 353 -18.74 4.69 18.43
N CYS A 354 -18.89 3.38 18.17
CA CYS A 354 -18.51 2.75 16.91
C CYS A 354 -19.32 3.22 15.68
N THR A 355 -20.35 4.04 15.85
CA THR A 355 -21.00 4.75 14.73
C THR A 355 -20.14 5.88 14.15
N GLU A 356 -19.06 6.27 14.81
CA GLU A 356 -18.10 7.27 14.32
C GLU A 356 -16.78 6.62 13.89
N ARG A 357 -16.10 7.24 12.93
CA ARG A 357 -14.84 6.75 12.34
C ARG A 357 -13.77 6.40 13.39
N ASP A 358 -13.62 7.25 14.41
CA ASP A 358 -12.62 7.08 15.48
C ASP A 358 -13.21 6.42 16.74
N GLY A 359 -14.43 5.89 16.64
CA GLY A 359 -15.23 5.34 17.73
C GLY A 359 -14.59 4.20 18.49
N ALA A 360 -14.03 3.22 17.77
CA ALA A 360 -13.37 2.06 18.37
C ALA A 360 -12.13 2.46 19.19
N MET A 361 -11.33 3.40 18.68
CA MET A 361 -10.19 3.94 19.41
C MET A 361 -10.64 4.73 20.65
N ASN A 362 -11.69 5.54 20.53
CA ASN A 362 -12.23 6.30 21.66
C ASN A 362 -12.75 5.36 22.77
N TRP A 363 -13.45 4.28 22.40
CA TRP A 363 -13.87 3.25 23.33
C TRP A 363 -12.68 2.61 24.05
N GLN A 364 -11.63 2.23 23.32
CA GLN A 364 -10.41 1.65 23.91
C GLN A 364 -9.77 2.61 24.92
N LYS A 365 -9.56 3.88 24.54
CA LYS A 365 -8.99 4.90 25.44
C LYS A 365 -9.83 5.10 26.71
N LEU A 366 -11.16 5.05 26.57
CA LEU A 366 -12.09 5.21 27.69
C LEU A 366 -11.93 4.04 28.67
N GLN A 367 -11.87 2.81 28.16
CA GLN A 367 -11.66 1.62 28.97
C GLN A 367 -10.27 1.57 29.60
N GLU A 368 -9.21 1.94 28.87
CA GLU A 368 -7.84 2.02 29.40
C GLU A 368 -7.73 3.02 30.55
N ARG A 369 -8.30 4.21 30.39
CA ARG A 369 -8.30 5.24 31.44
C ARG A 369 -9.13 4.82 32.65
N ALA A 370 -10.32 4.24 32.43
CA ALA A 370 -11.17 3.73 33.52
C ALA A 370 -10.45 2.64 34.32
N THR A 371 -9.86 1.67 33.62
CA THR A 371 -9.08 0.59 34.24
C THR A 371 -7.88 1.13 35.02
N SER A 372 -7.14 2.07 34.45
CA SER A 372 -5.98 2.70 35.12
C SER A 372 -6.38 3.39 36.42
N GLU A 373 -7.49 4.12 36.44
CA GLU A 373 -7.98 4.79 37.66
C GLU A 373 -8.51 3.82 38.72
N ILE A 374 -9.11 2.69 38.31
CA ILE A 374 -9.51 1.63 39.23
C ILE A 374 -8.28 1.04 39.92
N LEU A 375 -7.21 0.75 39.15
CA LEU A 375 -5.98 0.18 39.68
C LEU A 375 -5.23 1.12 40.65
N ILE A 376 -5.34 2.44 40.47
CA ILE A 376 -4.74 3.42 41.38
C ILE A 376 -5.52 3.57 42.70
N LYS A 377 -6.82 3.20 42.71
CA LYS A 377 -7.70 3.32 43.88
C LYS A 377 -7.77 2.03 44.72
N ILE A 378 -7.20 0.93 44.24
CA ILE A 378 -6.94 -0.31 45.00
C ILE A 378 -5.62 -0.15 45.74
#